data_AF-G0HPF7-F1
#
_entry.id   AF-G0HPF7-F1
#
_cell.length_a   1.000
_cell.length_b   1.000
_cell.length_c   1.000
_cell.angle_alpha   90.00
_cell.angle_beta   90.00
_cell.angle_gamma   90.00
#
_symmetry.space_group_name_H-M   'P 1'
#
loop_
_entity.id
_entity.type
_entity.pdbx_description
1 polymer ?
#
loop_
_entity_poly.entity_id
_entity_poly.type
_entity_poly.pdbx_seq_one_letter_code
_entity_poly.pdbx_strand_id
1 'polypeptide(L)'
;MELAIEHKFSLTVYLWGVITGIISGVAAAKIQYGWLIGLALYFIIDRFVLAVIKGLPPEIPEERAVLKKAFWGWALFWLYFTMLSYSLMTSFTPQCYSNQSLLYKMVVNGNATVTCNLTSVG
;
A
#
# COMPACT_ATOMS: atom_id res chain seq x y z
N MET A 1 -22.48 -23.43 -1.08
CA MET A 1 -21.93 -22.65 0.06
C MET A 1 -20.44 -22.32 -0.10
N GLU A 2 -19.81 -22.58 -1.26
CA GLU A 2 -18.37 -22.34 -1.48
C GLU A 2 -18.04 -20.86 -1.74
N LEU A 3 -18.88 -20.15 -2.50
CA LEU A 3 -18.71 -18.71 -2.79
C LEU A 3 -18.60 -17.84 -1.51
N ALA A 4 -19.31 -18.21 -0.45
CA ALA A 4 -19.28 -17.46 0.81
C ALA A 4 -17.93 -17.62 1.56
N ILE A 5 -17.22 -18.73 1.36
CA ILE A 5 -15.94 -19.01 2.00
C ILE A 5 -14.82 -18.30 1.23
N GLU A 6 -14.86 -18.31 -0.10
CA GLU A 6 -13.89 -17.58 -0.94
C GLU A 6 -13.94 -16.08 -0.71
N HIS A 7 -15.14 -15.51 -0.61
CA HIS A 7 -15.31 -14.08 -0.37
C HIS A 7 -14.80 -13.66 1.02
N LYS A 8 -15.02 -14.50 2.04
CA LYS A 8 -14.46 -14.27 3.38
C LYS A 8 -12.95 -14.37 3.39
N PHE A 9 -12.38 -15.32 2.64
CA PHE A 9 -10.94 -15.47 2.51
C PHE A 9 -10.31 -14.26 1.83
N SER A 10 -10.80 -13.86 0.66
CA SER A 10 -10.25 -12.71 -0.08
C SER A 10 -10.38 -11.42 0.73
N LEU A 11 -11.52 -11.20 1.40
CA LEU A 11 -11.74 -10.05 2.26
C LEU A 11 -10.75 -10.00 3.43
N THR A 12 -10.44 -11.15 4.05
CA THR A 12 -9.46 -11.24 5.14
C THR A 12 -8.04 -10.92 4.63
N VAL A 13 -7.68 -11.43 3.45
CA VAL A 13 -6.39 -11.15 2.80
C VAL A 13 -6.25 -9.66 2.49
N TYR A 14 -7.30 -9.03 1.95
CA TYR A 14 -7.30 -7.60 1.67
C TYR A 14 -7.21 -6.77 2.94
N LEU A 15 -7.96 -7.14 3.98
CA LEU A 15 -7.91 -6.46 5.28
C LEU A 15 -6.51 -6.52 5.88
N TRP A 16 -5.82 -7.66 5.78
CA TRP A 16 -4.41 -7.76 6.18
C TRP A 16 -3.49 -6.90 5.31
N GLY A 17 -3.71 -6.88 3.98
CA GLY A 17 -2.98 -6.01 3.04
C GLY A 17 -3.11 -4.53 3.40
N VAL A 18 -4.30 -4.08 3.81
CA VAL A 18 -4.54 -2.71 4.28
C VAL A 18 -3.74 -2.41 5.55
N ILE A 19 -3.87 -3.26 6.58
CA ILE A 19 -3.19 -3.07 7.87
C ILE A 19 -1.68 -3.01 7.67
N THR A 20 -1.13 -4.00 6.96
CA THR A 20 0.31 -4.08 6.66
C THR A 20 0.78 -2.90 5.82
N GLY A 21 -0.02 -2.46 4.84
CA GLY A 21 0.30 -1.30 4.01
C GLY A 21 0.35 0.01 4.79
N ILE A 22 -0.59 0.23 5.72
CA ILE A 22 -0.60 1.42 6.59
C ILE A 22 0.63 1.43 7.51
N ILE A 23 0.92 0.30 8.17
CA ILE A 23 2.10 0.18 9.05
C ILE A 23 3.38 0.44 8.25
N SER A 24 3.48 -0.17 7.07
CA SER A 24 4.61 -0.04 6.15
C SER A 24 4.84 1.40 5.71
N GLY A 25 3.80 2.13 5.26
CA GLY A 25 3.97 3.50 4.78
C GLY A 25 4.20 4.51 5.89
N VAL A 26 3.58 4.33 7.07
CA VAL A 26 3.89 5.14 8.26
C VAL A 26 5.34 4.92 8.71
N ALA A 27 5.81 3.67 8.71
CA ALA A 27 7.20 3.37 9.03
C ALA A 27 8.16 3.94 7.97
N ALA A 28 7.82 3.83 6.68
CA ALA A 28 8.60 4.37 5.57
C ALA A 28 8.74 5.90 5.63
N ALA A 29 7.73 6.60 6.16
CA ALA A 29 7.80 8.04 6.37
C ALA A 29 8.84 8.46 7.43
N LYS A 30 9.21 7.56 8.34
CA LYS A 30 10.20 7.82 9.40
C LYS A 30 11.58 7.26 9.08
N ILE A 31 11.64 6.11 8.40
CA ILE A 31 12.87 5.36 8.13
C ILE A 31 12.83 4.91 6.67
N GLN A 32 13.90 5.16 5.91
CA GLN A 32 13.99 4.83 4.48
C GLN A 32 13.68 3.36 4.15
N TYR A 33 13.98 2.44 5.07
CA TYR A 33 13.71 1.00 4.94
C TYR A 33 12.45 0.53 5.68
N GLY A 34 11.62 1.45 6.19
CA GLY A 34 10.41 1.13 6.95
C GLY A 34 9.40 0.28 6.17
N TRP A 35 9.45 0.32 4.83
CA TRP A 35 8.63 -0.51 3.97
C TRP A 35 8.92 -2.02 4.14
N LEU A 36 10.13 -2.41 4.57
CA LEU A 36 10.47 -3.81 4.83
C LEU A 36 9.67 -4.42 5.97
N ILE A 37 9.16 -3.59 6.90
CA ILE A 37 8.32 -4.07 8.01
C ILE A 37 7.00 -4.64 7.48
N GLY A 38 6.41 -4.01 6.45
CA GLY A 38 5.24 -4.53 5.77
C GLY A 38 5.48 -5.89 5.10
N LEU A 39 6.67 -6.05 4.52
CA LEU A 39 7.09 -7.31 3.90
C LEU A 39 7.34 -8.40 4.95
N ALA A 40 7.92 -8.06 6.10
CA ALA A 40 8.04 -8.99 7.22
C ALA A 40 6.68 -9.48 7.72
N LEU A 41 5.68 -8.59 7.77
CA LEU A 41 4.30 -8.93 8.17
C LEU A 41 3.58 -9.84 7.17
N TYR A 42 4.05 -9.93 5.92
CA TYR A 42 3.52 -10.88 4.95
C TYR A 42 3.72 -12.33 5.39
N PHE A 43 4.86 -12.66 5.99
CA PHE A 43 5.17 -14.01 6.45
C PHE A 43 4.26 -14.49 7.60
N ILE A 44 3.44 -13.60 8.16
CA ILE A 44 2.50 -13.88 9.25
C ILE A 44 1.05 -13.97 8.73
N ILE A 45 0.83 -13.77 7.42
CA ILE A 45 -0.51 -13.77 6.82
C ILE A 45 -1.20 -15.14 6.96
N ASP A 46 -0.44 -16.23 6.90
CA ASP A 46 -0.92 -17.60 7.09
C ASP A 46 -1.59 -17.76 8.47
N ARG A 47 -0.88 -17.33 9.53
CA ARG A 47 -1.37 -17.35 10.91
C ARG A 47 -2.55 -16.42 11.11
N PHE A 48 -2.51 -15.24 10.49
CA PHE A 48 -3.61 -14.28 10.60
C PHE A 48 -4.89 -14.81 9.94
N VAL A 49 -4.79 -15.35 8.72
CA VAL A 49 -5.92 -15.91 7.99
C VAL A 49 -6.49 -17.13 8.72
N LEU A 50 -5.64 -18.02 9.25
CA LEU A 50 -6.05 -19.17 10.06
C LEU A 50 -6.73 -18.77 11.39
N ALA A 51 -6.27 -17.69 12.02
CA ALA A 51 -6.87 -17.17 13.24
C ALA A 51 -8.27 -16.57 13.01
N VAL A 52 -8.47 -15.92 11.85
CA VAL A 52 -9.75 -15.26 11.50
C VAL A 52 -10.75 -16.25 10.90
N ILE A 53 -10.28 -17.22 10.09
CA ILE A 53 -11.13 -18.20 9.42
C ILE A 53 -10.67 -19.61 9.85
N LYS A 54 -11.46 -20.24 10.73
CA LYS A 54 -11.22 -21.62 11.23
C LYS A 54 -11.40 -22.72 10.17
N GLY A 55 -11.59 -22.37 8.89
CA GLY A 55 -11.80 -23.31 7.79
C GLY A 55 -11.23 -22.77 6.48
N LEU A 56 -10.22 -23.44 5.94
CA LEU A 56 -9.68 -23.11 4.63
C LEU A 56 -10.68 -23.54 3.54
N PRO A 57 -10.76 -22.82 2.41
CA PRO A 57 -11.47 -23.31 1.24
C PRO A 57 -10.87 -24.66 0.80
N PRO A 58 -11.69 -25.63 0.34
CA PRO A 58 -11.27 -26.99 0.03
C PRO A 58 -10.22 -27.09 -1.09
N GLU A 59 -10.01 -26.01 -1.86
CA GLU A 59 -8.98 -25.91 -2.90
C GLU A 59 -7.55 -25.74 -2.38
N ILE A 60 -7.37 -25.44 -1.09
CA ILE A 60 -6.05 -25.16 -0.51
C ILE A 60 -5.68 -26.32 0.43
N PRO A 61 -4.95 -27.34 -0.06
CA PRO A 61 -4.60 -28.52 0.74
C PRO A 61 -3.52 -28.23 1.81
N GLU A 62 -2.78 -27.12 1.69
CA GLU A 62 -1.66 -26.78 2.56
C GLU A 62 -1.69 -25.30 3.00
N GLU A 63 -1.36 -25.03 4.26
CA GLU A 63 -1.27 -23.67 4.82
C GLU A 63 -0.34 -22.75 3.99
N ARG A 64 0.74 -23.29 3.42
CA ARG A 64 1.68 -22.53 2.58
C ARG A 64 1.13 -22.17 1.20
N ALA A 65 0.11 -22.87 0.71
CA ALA A 65 -0.53 -22.51 -0.55
C ALA A 65 -1.41 -21.25 -0.41
N VAL A 66 -1.82 -20.89 0.81
CA VAL A 66 -2.47 -19.61 1.13
C VAL A 66 -1.58 -18.45 0.70
N LEU A 67 -0.28 -18.49 1.04
CA LEU A 67 0.68 -17.44 0.69
C LEU A 67 0.69 -17.19 -0.82
N LYS A 68 0.83 -18.24 -1.65
CA LYS A 68 0.91 -18.10 -3.11
C LYS A 68 -0.38 -17.56 -3.74
N LYS A 69 -1.56 -18.05 -3.30
CA LYS A 69 -2.86 -17.61 -3.83
C LYS A 69 -3.18 -16.18 -3.38
N ALA A 70 -2.87 -15.85 -2.12
CA ALA A 70 -3.09 -14.54 -1.54
C ALA A 70 -2.04 -13.50 -1.94
N PHE A 71 -0.87 -13.91 -2.45
CA PHE A 71 0.27 -13.02 -2.70
C PHE A 71 -0.10 -11.81 -3.54
N TRP A 72 -0.73 -12.00 -4.70
CA TRP A 72 -1.05 -10.91 -5.60
C TRP A 72 -2.11 -9.96 -5.04
N GLY A 73 -3.16 -10.51 -4.42
CA GLY A 73 -4.19 -9.71 -3.78
C GLY A 73 -3.63 -8.90 -2.61
N TRP A 74 -2.83 -9.54 -1.75
CA TRP A 74 -2.16 -8.88 -0.65
C TRP A 74 -1.15 -7.84 -1.13
N ALA A 75 -0.28 -8.17 -2.08
CA ALA A 75 0.81 -7.32 -2.54
C ALA A 75 0.31 -6.03 -3.18
N LEU A 76 -0.76 -6.10 -3.98
CA LEU A 76 -1.39 -4.92 -4.59
C LEU A 76 -1.97 -3.99 -3.52
N PHE A 77 -2.71 -4.54 -2.54
CA PHE A 77 -3.25 -3.75 -1.44
C PHE A 77 -2.14 -3.16 -0.56
N TRP A 78 -1.15 -3.98 -0.21
CA TRP A 78 0.00 -3.55 0.57
C TRP A 78 0.76 -2.40 -0.09
N LEU A 79 1.09 -2.50 -1.38
CA LEU A 79 1.77 -1.43 -2.13
C LEU A 79 0.93 -0.16 -2.19
N TYR A 80 -0.35 -0.30 -2.53
CA TYR A 80 -1.27 0.83 -2.63
C TYR A 80 -1.37 1.61 -1.32
N PHE A 81 -1.64 0.91 -0.22
CA PHE A 81 -1.77 1.55 1.10
C PHE A 81 -0.44 2.03 1.66
N THR A 82 0.68 1.41 1.31
CA THR A 82 2.03 1.90 1.66
C THR A 82 2.28 3.25 1.00
N MET A 83 2.06 3.38 -0.30
CA MET A 83 2.25 4.67 -1.01
C MET A 83 1.27 5.73 -0.53
N LEU A 84 0.00 5.37 -0.31
CA LEU A 84 -1.02 6.27 0.19
C LEU A 84 -0.65 6.83 1.57
N SER A 85 -0.36 5.96 2.54
CA SER A 85 -0.02 6.36 3.90
C SER A 85 1.30 7.13 3.96
N TYR A 86 2.30 6.73 3.16
CA TYR A 86 3.54 7.50 3.00
C TYR A 86 3.27 8.92 2.50
N SER A 87 2.48 9.07 1.43
CA SER A 87 2.19 10.38 0.82
C SER A 87 1.42 11.30 1.76
N LEU A 88 0.48 10.75 2.53
CA LEU A 88 -0.26 11.47 3.57
C LEU A 88 0.68 11.95 4.69
N MET A 89 1.61 11.10 5.12
CA MET A 89 2.55 11.42 6.20
C MET A 89 3.58 12.47 5.79
N THR A 90 4.05 12.46 4.54
CA THR A 90 5.09 13.39 4.08
C THR A 90 4.53 14.69 3.50
N SER A 91 3.20 14.87 3.50
CA SER A 91 2.53 16.06 2.92
C SER A 91 3.12 16.44 1.57
N PHE A 92 3.08 15.49 0.62
CA PHE A 92 3.78 15.60 -0.66
C PHE A 92 3.51 16.94 -1.35
N THR A 93 4.54 17.78 -1.44
CA THR A 93 4.53 18.99 -2.26
C THR A 93 5.18 18.65 -3.60
N PRO A 94 4.53 18.91 -4.74
CA PRO A 94 5.14 18.65 -6.03
C PRO A 94 6.32 19.61 -6.25
N GLN A 95 7.42 19.07 -6.74
CA GLN A 95 8.60 19.84 -7.12
C GLN A 95 8.41 20.37 -8.55
N CYS A 96 8.51 21.69 -8.72
CA CYS A 96 8.45 22.31 -10.04
C CYS A 96 9.87 22.34 -10.64
N TYR A 97 10.27 21.26 -11.31
CA TYR A 97 11.64 21.06 -11.81
C TYR A 97 12.09 21.99 -12.95
N SER A 98 11.16 22.60 -13.69
CA SER A 98 11.51 23.39 -14.87
C SER A 98 10.46 24.45 -15.17
N ASN A 99 10.93 25.62 -15.61
CA ASN A 99 10.12 26.76 -16.04
C ASN A 99 9.25 26.44 -17.27
N GLN A 100 9.58 25.37 -18.01
CA GLN A 100 8.80 24.91 -19.15
C GLN A 100 7.69 23.92 -18.75
N SER A 101 7.76 23.35 -17.54
CA SER A 101 6.80 22.35 -17.08
C SER A 101 5.40 22.95 -16.97
N LEU A 102 4.41 22.12 -17.30
CA LEU A 102 3.00 22.51 -17.31
C LEU A 102 2.53 22.93 -15.91
N LEU A 103 3.03 22.23 -14.89
CA LEU A 103 2.78 22.54 -13.48
C LEU A 103 3.33 23.92 -13.10
N TYR A 104 4.57 24.26 -13.49
CA TYR A 104 5.15 25.58 -13.25
C TYR A 104 4.31 26.70 -13.89
N LYS A 105 3.90 26.51 -15.15
CA LYS A 105 3.07 27.50 -15.86
C LYS A 105 1.69 27.67 -15.22
N MET A 106 1.08 26.59 -14.72
CA MET A 106 -0.21 26.66 -14.04
C MET A 106 -0.14 27.36 -12.67
N VAL A 107 0.95 27.15 -11.92
CA VAL A 107 1.18 27.80 -10.62
C VAL A 107 1.52 29.28 -10.80
N VAL A 108 2.43 29.63 -11.72
CA VAL A 108 2.84 31.04 -11.97
C VAL A 108 1.72 31.87 -12.58
N ASN A 109 0.91 31.30 -13.48
CA ASN A 109 -0.24 32.00 -14.05
C ASN A 109 -1.43 32.13 -13.07
N GLY A 110 -1.28 31.68 -11.82
CA GLY A 110 -2.30 31.82 -10.77
C GLY A 110 -3.53 30.93 -10.94
N ASN A 111 -3.46 29.93 -11.83
CA ASN A 111 -4.60 29.06 -12.15
C ASN A 111 -4.69 27.83 -11.23
N ALA A 112 -3.60 27.52 -10.51
CA ALA A 112 -3.55 26.45 -9.53
C ALA A 112 -2.93 26.96 -8.22
N THR A 113 -3.57 26.68 -7.08
CA THR A 113 -3.13 27.06 -5.72
C THR A 113 -2.14 26.07 -5.10
N VAL A 114 -1.53 25.21 -5.92
CA VAL A 114 -0.60 24.18 -5.45
C VAL A 114 0.74 24.83 -5.10
N THR A 115 1.17 24.71 -3.85
CA THR A 115 2.46 25.20 -3.38
C THR A 115 3.59 24.32 -3.92
N CYS A 116 4.11 24.68 -5.09
CA CYS A 116 5.34 24.11 -5.63
C CYS A 116 6.56 24.71 -4.91
N ASN A 117 7.48 23.89 -4.44
CA ASN A 117 8.82 24.39 -4.10
C ASN A 117 9.52 24.80 -5.40
N LEU A 118 9.72 26.11 -5.57
CA LEU A 118 10.50 26.70 -6.66
C LEU A 118 11.99 26.54 -6.32
N THR A 119 12.61 25.46 -6.78
CA THR A 119 14.07 25.43 -6.83
C THR A 119 14.49 26.37 -7.95
N SER A 120 15.18 27.47 -7.63
CA SER A 120 15.79 28.33 -8.66
C SER A 120 16.87 27.52 -9.35
N VAL A 121 16.55 26.92 -10.49
CA VAL A 121 17.56 26.40 -11.39
C VAL A 121 18.20 27.64 -12.02
N GLY A 122 19.41 27.96 -11.55
CA GLY A 122 20.26 28.99 -12.15
C GLY A 122 20.64 28.67 -13.59
#